data_AF-A0A7Z9SKV6-F1
#
_entry.id   AF-A0A7Z9SKV6-F1
#
_cell.length_a   1.000
_cell.length_b   1.000
_cell.length_c   1.000
_cell.angle_alpha   90.00
_cell.angle_beta   90.00
_cell.angle_gamma   90.00
#
_symmetry.space_group_name_H-M   'P 1'
#
loop_
_entity.id
_entity.type
_entity.pdbx_description
1 polymer ?
#
loop_
_entity_poly.entity_id
_entity_poly.type
_entity_poly.pdbx_seq_one_letter_code
_entity_poly.pdbx_strand_id
1 'polypeptide(L)' 'ALQNAKIILDEEFSPDGYNIGVNNGQAAGQSVMHLHVHLIPRYNGDVEDPKGGVRWILKDKADYWSNK' A
#
# COMPACT_ATOMS: atom_id res chain seq x y z
N ALA A 1 6.51 10.17 12.84
CA ALA A 1 7.33 9.39 11.88
C ALA A 1 6.63 9.25 10.53
N LEU A 2 5.51 8.52 10.44
CA LEU A 2 4.81 8.30 9.17
C LEU A 2 4.35 9.60 8.48
N GLN A 3 3.78 10.55 9.23
CA GLN A 3 3.38 11.86 8.70
C GLN A 3 4.57 12.64 8.11
N ASN A 4 5.73 12.62 8.79
CA ASN A 4 6.93 13.29 8.30
C ASN A 4 7.46 12.63 7.02
N ALA A 5 7.46 11.29 6.96
CA ALA A 5 7.83 10.57 5.73
C ALA A 5 6.88 10.93 4.57
N LYS A 6 5.57 11.06 4.84
CA LYS A 6 4.61 11.52 3.84
C LYS A 6 4.93 12.94 3.35
N ILE A 7 5.23 13.88 4.25
CA ILE A 7 5.57 15.27 3.86
C ILE A 7 6.77 15.28 2.90
N ILE A 8 7.83 14.54 3.22
CA ILE A 8 9.01 14.43 2.35
C ILE A 8 8.64 13.87 0.97
N LEU A 9 7.83 12.81 0.93
CA LEU A 9 7.39 12.19 -0.32
C LEU A 9 6.45 13.09 -1.14
N ASP A 10 5.60 13.88 -0.47
CA ASP A 10 4.73 14.86 -1.12
C ASP A 10 5.58 15.94 -1.83
N GLU A 11 6.62 16.43 -1.14
CA GLU A 11 7.53 17.46 -1.67
C GLU A 11 8.40 16.94 -2.82
N GLU A 12 8.91 15.71 -2.72
CA GLU A 12 9.86 15.17 -3.70
C GLU A 12 9.19 14.54 -4.92
N PHE A 13 8.03 13.91 -4.75
CA PHE A 13 7.42 13.08 -5.80
C PHE A 13 5.98 13.44 -6.16
N SER A 14 5.30 14.27 -5.36
CA SER A 14 3.90 14.69 -5.62
C SER A 14 2.93 13.53 -5.96
N PRO A 15 2.88 12.45 -5.16
CA PRO A 15 1.94 11.36 -5.42
C PRO A 15 0.49 11.75 -5.15
N ASP A 16 -0.43 11.15 -5.92
CA ASP A 16 -1.87 11.39 -5.82
C ASP A 16 -2.51 10.68 -4.61
N GLY A 17 -1.81 9.70 -4.03
CA GLY A 17 -2.28 8.96 -2.86
C GLY A 17 -1.23 8.00 -2.32
N TYR A 18 -1.62 7.21 -1.31
CA TYR A 18 -0.72 6.24 -0.69
C TYR A 18 -1.44 4.95 -0.33
N ASN A 19 -0.73 3.82 -0.39
CA ASN A 19 -1.09 2.63 0.36
C ASN A 19 -0.19 2.50 1.58
N ILE A 20 -0.81 2.22 2.73
CA ILE A 20 -0.12 2.05 4.01
C ILE A 20 -0.40 0.64 4.51
N GLY A 21 0.65 -0.11 4.85
CA GLY A 21 0.54 -1.50 5.25
C GLY A 21 1.56 -1.91 6.31
N VAL A 22 1.24 -2.96 7.06
CA VAL A 22 2.11 -3.54 8.09
C VAL A 22 1.94 -5.06 8.04
N ASN A 23 3.06 -5.78 8.00
CA ASN A 23 3.11 -7.22 8.22
C ASN A 23 3.69 -7.48 9.61
N ASN A 24 2.95 -8.15 10.48
CA ASN A 24 3.38 -8.47 11.84
C ASN A 24 3.39 -9.99 12.06
N GLY A 25 4.58 -10.56 12.17
CA GLY A 25 4.82 -11.99 12.27
C GLY A 25 5.04 -12.68 10.91
N GLN A 26 5.75 -13.81 10.95
CA GLN A 26 6.10 -14.58 9.75
C GLN A 26 4.88 -15.02 8.94
N ALA A 27 3.79 -15.43 9.62
CA ALA A 27 2.54 -15.83 8.97
C ALA A 27 1.87 -14.69 8.19
N ALA A 28 2.10 -13.44 8.60
CA ALA A 28 1.64 -12.25 7.88
C ALA A 28 2.61 -11.82 6.76
N GLY A 29 3.68 -12.59 6.49
CA GLY A 29 4.67 -12.27 5.47
C GLY A 29 5.76 -11.28 5.93
N GLN A 30 5.96 -11.08 7.24
CA GLN A 30 7.07 -10.26 7.73
C GLN A 30 8.41 -10.96 7.45
N SER A 31 9.29 -10.31 6.67
CA SER A 31 10.63 -10.82 6.34
C SER A 31 11.72 -10.21 7.22
N VAL A 32 11.58 -8.94 7.61
CA VAL A 32 12.45 -8.26 8.57
C VAL A 32 11.73 -8.21 9.92
N MET A 33 12.28 -8.91 10.92
CA MET A 33 11.68 -9.10 12.25
C MET A 33 11.82 -7.87 13.17
N HIS A 34 11.55 -6.70 12.61
CA HIS A 34 11.36 -5.44 13.29
C HIS A 34 10.08 -4.81 12.75
N LEU A 35 9.19 -4.33 13.61
CA LEU A 35 7.97 -3.67 13.19
C LEU A 35 8.32 -2.49 12.27
N HIS A 36 7.79 -2.52 11.04
CA HIS A 36 7.94 -1.44 10.08
C HIS A 36 6.61 -1.22 9.36
N VAL A 37 6.45 0.00 8.85
CA VAL A 37 5.28 0.42 8.08
C VAL A 37 5.73 0.65 6.65
N HIS A 38 5.03 0.03 5.70
CA HIS A 38 5.16 0.38 4.30
C HIS A 38 4.34 1.64 4.03
N LEU A 39 4.97 2.65 3.44
CA LEU A 39 4.31 3.83 2.88
C LEU A 39 4.61 3.84 1.38
N ILE A 40 3.62 3.51 0.56
CA ILE A 40 3.77 3.26 -0.87
C ILE A 40 3.05 4.38 -1.63
N PRO A 41 3.77 5.31 -2.29
CA PRO A 41 3.18 6.33 -3.15
C PRO A 41 2.35 5.69 -4.28
N ARG A 42 1.23 6.30 -4.61
CA ARG A 42 0.30 5.89 -5.69
C ARG A 42 0.00 7.08 -6.59
N TYR A 43 -0.24 6.80 -7.87
CA TYR A 43 -0.49 7.80 -8.89
C TYR A 43 -1.75 7.46 -9.68
N ASN A 44 -2.47 8.47 -10.16
CA ASN A 44 -3.61 8.25 -11.03
C ASN A 44 -3.16 7.52 -12.31
N GLY A 45 -3.78 6.36 -12.58
CA GLY A 45 -3.46 5.52 -13.73
C GLY A 45 -2.31 4.53 -13.54
N ASP A 46 -1.72 4.42 -12.34
CA ASP A 46 -0.69 3.41 -12.06
C ASP A 46 -1.24 1.96 -12.03
N VAL A 47 -2.55 1.82 -11.83
CA VAL A 47 -3.33 0.58 -11.96
C VAL A 47 -4.69 0.90 -12.59
N GLU A 48 -5.30 -0.09 -13.25
CA GLU A 48 -6.60 0.06 -13.92
C GLU A 48 -7.75 0.30 -12.93
N ASP A 49 -7.81 -0.46 -11.83
CA ASP A 49 -8.77 -0.24 -10.74
C ASP A 49 -8.03 -0.15 -9.39
N PRO A 50 -7.97 1.04 -8.76
CA PRO A 50 -7.28 1.21 -7.49
C PRO A 50 -8.05 0.65 -6.29
N LYS A 51 -9.34 0.35 -6.44
CA LYS A 51 -10.17 -0.25 -5.37
C LYS A 51 -9.55 -1.60 -4.99
N GLY A 52 -9.57 -1.95 -3.71
CA GLY A 52 -8.85 -3.13 -3.20
C GLY A 52 -7.44 -2.84 -2.66
N GLY A 53 -6.77 -1.77 -3.12
CA GLY A 53 -5.50 -1.28 -2.55
C GLY A 53 -4.42 -2.37 -2.48
N VAL A 54 -3.85 -2.60 -1.30
CA VAL A 54 -2.78 -3.60 -1.10
C VAL A 54 -3.20 -5.03 -1.47
N ARG A 55 -4.50 -5.33 -1.58
CA ARG A 55 -4.98 -6.67 -1.95
C ARG A 55 -4.61 -7.07 -3.37
N TRP A 56 -4.23 -6.14 -4.24
CA TRP A 56 -3.73 -6.43 -5.58
C TRP A 56 -2.47 -7.30 -5.62
N ILE A 57 -1.80 -7.52 -4.48
CA ILE A 57 -0.76 -8.55 -4.31
C ILE A 57 -1.34 -9.96 -4.56
N LEU A 58 -2.60 -10.19 -4.17
CA LEU A 58 -3.37 -11.40 -4.46
C LEU A 58 -4.47 -11.04 -5.46
N LYS A 59 -4.10 -10.96 -6.75
CA LYS A 59 -5.00 -10.52 -7.83
C LYS A 59 -6.39 -11.15 -7.78
N ASP A 60 -6.47 -12.45 -7.57
CA ASP A 60 -7.73 -13.22 -7.52
C ASP A 60 -8.63 -12.87 -6.32
N LYS A 61 -8.11 -12.17 -5.31
CA LYS A 61 -8.82 -11.74 -4.10
C LYS A 61 -8.95 -10.21 -3.98
N ALA A 62 -8.38 -9.46 -4.92
CA ALA A 62 -8.36 -8.01 -4.87
C ALA A 62 -9.76 -7.42 -5.10
N ASP A 63 -10.45 -7.95 -6.11
CA ASP A 63 -11.83 -7.62 -6.43
C ASP A 63 -12.81 -8.43 -5.56
N TYR A 64 -13.27 -7.80 -4.48
CA TYR A 64 -14.26 -8.37 -3.57
C TYR A 64 -15.68 -7.79 -3.81
N TRP A 65 -15.89 -7.03 -4.89
CA TRP A 65 -17.13 -6.29 -5.13
C TRP A 65 -17.83 -6.65 -6.44
N SER A 66 -17.15 -7.07 -7.49
CA SER A 66 -17.79 -7.33 -8.79
C SER A 66 -18.59 -8.63 -8.84
N ASN A 67 -18.33 -9.56 -7.92
CA ASN A 67 -19.04 -10.83 -7.81
C ASN A 67 -20.13 -10.83 -6.71
N LYS A 68 -20.70 -9.66 -6.40
CA LYS A 68 -21.85 -9.53 -5.51
C LYS A 68 -23.13 -9.22 -6.29
#